data_AF-A6G0J5-F1
#
_entry.id   AF-A6G0J5-F1
#
_cell.length_a   1.000
_cell.length_b   1.000
_cell.length_c   1.000
_cell.angle_alpha   90.00
_cell.angle_beta   90.00
_cell.angle_gamma   90.00
#
_symmetry.space_group_name_H-M   'P 1'
#
loop_
_entity.id
_entity.type
_entity.pdbx_description
1 polymer ?
#
loop_
_entity_poly.entity_id
_entity_poly.type
_entity_poly.pdbx_seq_one_letter_code
_entity_poly.pdbx_strand_id
1 'polypeptide(L)'
;MEHWVSQTKCLEPGGNPSLIYEWTNYRYAMPELNSSKGERPDLLDPYDVQAAGWFRLRLPSLEVELLTEAVPEPHRTRAEATMRRFKLADNPKIVRLRRGYLLNYQSGDVTLRFLREHDPMLAMALEELFSADEEALSVVQRGFRAKLARSRHMAGATTP
;
A
#
# COMPACT_ATOMS: atom_id res chain seq x y z
N MET A 1 12.23 11.95 -14.72
CA MET A 1 10.83 12.25 -15.07
C MET A 1 10.04 11.95 -13.82
N GLU A 2 9.34 12.91 -13.22
CA GLU A 2 8.55 12.61 -12.01
C GLU A 2 7.33 11.77 -12.43
N HIS A 3 7.38 10.47 -12.16
CA HIS A 3 6.39 9.49 -12.64
C HIS A 3 5.09 9.48 -11.81
N TRP A 4 4.89 10.48 -10.95
CA TRP A 4 3.91 10.48 -9.87
C TRP A 4 3.11 11.78 -9.87
N VAL A 5 2.03 11.80 -10.64
CA VAL A 5 1.21 13.01 -10.83
C VAL A 5 -0.22 12.68 -10.39
N SER A 6 -0.76 13.45 -9.45
CA SER A 6 -2.14 13.27 -8.96
C SER A 6 -3.13 13.47 -10.11
N GLN A 7 -4.35 12.93 -9.98
CA GLN A 7 -5.35 13.11 -11.03
C GLN A 7 -5.65 14.60 -11.27
N THR A 8 -5.71 15.40 -10.21
CA THR A 8 -5.88 16.86 -10.31
C THR A 8 -4.80 17.49 -11.16
N LYS A 9 -3.52 17.13 -10.93
CA LYS A 9 -2.40 17.60 -11.76
C LYS A 9 -2.38 17.00 -13.17
N CYS A 10 -2.96 15.83 -13.38
CA CYS A 10 -3.11 15.26 -14.72
C CYS A 10 -4.20 15.99 -15.53
N LEU A 11 -5.19 16.58 -14.86
CA LEU A 11 -6.36 17.23 -15.46
C LEU A 11 -6.28 18.76 -15.47
N GLU A 12 -5.28 19.37 -14.81
CA GLU A 12 -5.05 20.81 -14.85
C GLU A 12 -4.58 21.29 -16.24
N PRO A 13 -4.74 22.58 -16.59
CA PRO A 13 -4.22 23.10 -17.86
C PRO A 13 -2.70 22.86 -17.98
N GLY A 14 -2.30 22.05 -18.97
CA GLY A 14 -0.89 21.64 -19.15
C GLY A 14 -0.52 20.29 -18.51
N GLY A 15 -1.45 19.67 -17.79
CA GLY A 15 -1.32 18.30 -17.30
C GLY A 15 -1.40 17.26 -18.42
N ASN A 16 -1.01 16.01 -18.13
CA ASN A 16 -1.11 14.89 -19.08
C ASN A 16 -2.17 13.87 -18.62
N PRO A 17 -3.37 13.84 -19.26
CA PRO A 17 -4.43 12.90 -18.92
C PRO A 17 -4.06 11.43 -19.14
N SER A 18 -3.10 11.10 -20.00
CA SER A 18 -2.71 9.71 -20.26
C SER A 18 -2.07 9.06 -19.03
N LEU A 19 -1.41 9.86 -18.18
CA LEU A 19 -0.80 9.40 -16.93
C LEU A 19 -1.83 8.86 -15.93
N ILE A 20 -3.11 9.18 -16.08
CA ILE A 20 -4.20 8.64 -15.22
C ILE A 20 -4.34 7.12 -15.41
N TYR A 21 -3.96 6.61 -16.58
CA TYR A 21 -4.11 5.22 -16.99
C TYR A 21 -2.78 4.46 -17.13
N GLU A 22 -1.65 5.15 -16.94
CA GLU A 22 -0.32 4.53 -16.94
C GLU A 22 -0.13 3.60 -15.74
N TRP A 23 0.51 2.45 -15.98
CA TRP A 23 0.73 1.42 -14.96
C TRP A 23 1.58 1.93 -13.77
N THR A 24 2.45 2.92 -14.00
CA THR A 24 3.21 3.60 -12.94
C THR A 24 2.35 4.47 -12.02
N ASN A 25 1.08 4.73 -12.38
CA ASN A 25 0.13 5.50 -11.57
C ASN A 25 -0.93 4.61 -10.86
N TYR A 26 -0.69 3.30 -10.78
CA TYR A 26 -1.49 2.36 -10.00
C TYR A 26 -1.21 2.50 -8.50
N ARG A 27 -2.11 3.16 -7.76
CA ARG A 27 -2.01 3.26 -6.30
C ARG A 27 -2.98 2.43 -5.47
N TYR A 28 -3.86 1.67 -6.10
CA TYR A 28 -4.45 0.46 -5.52
C TYR A 28 -4.91 -0.42 -6.68
N ALA A 29 -4.06 -1.32 -7.17
CA ALA A 29 -4.39 -2.65 -7.70
C ALA A 29 -5.50 -2.90 -8.76
N MET A 30 -6.42 -1.98 -9.02
CA MET A 30 -7.74 -2.27 -9.56
C MET A 30 -8.22 -1.09 -10.41
N PRO A 31 -8.37 -1.27 -11.73
CA PRO A 31 -9.00 -0.30 -12.62
C PRO A 31 -10.32 0.26 -12.08
N GLU A 32 -11.09 -0.53 -11.33
CA GLU A 32 -12.37 -0.13 -10.72
C GLU A 32 -12.24 0.99 -9.68
N LEU A 33 -11.13 1.02 -8.93
CA LEU A 33 -10.83 2.08 -7.97
C LEU A 33 -10.43 3.35 -8.71
N ASN A 34 -9.64 3.22 -9.77
CA ASN A 34 -9.25 4.35 -10.61
C ASN A 34 -10.43 4.92 -11.42
N SER A 35 -11.34 4.07 -11.92
CA SER A 35 -12.54 4.52 -12.64
C SER A 35 -13.55 5.22 -11.74
N SER A 36 -13.53 4.94 -10.43
CA SER A 36 -14.37 5.66 -9.46
C SER A 36 -13.85 7.03 -9.06
N LYS A 37 -12.68 7.46 -9.55
CA LYS A 37 -12.11 8.78 -9.27
C LYS A 37 -12.81 9.93 -10.01
N GLY A 38 -13.58 9.64 -11.07
CA GLY A 38 -14.42 10.64 -11.72
C GLY A 38 -15.61 11.03 -10.84
N GLU A 39 -15.71 12.33 -10.49
CA GLU A 39 -16.86 13.02 -9.87
C GLU A 39 -17.11 12.84 -8.36
N ARG A 40 -16.10 12.56 -7.53
CA ARG A 40 -16.30 12.27 -6.08
C ARG A 40 -15.38 13.07 -5.14
N PRO A 41 -15.70 14.34 -4.81
CA PRO A 41 -14.88 15.16 -3.90
C PRO A 41 -14.81 14.62 -2.46
N ASP A 42 -15.70 13.68 -2.11
CA ASP A 42 -15.83 13.04 -0.80
C ASP A 42 -14.79 11.93 -0.54
N LEU A 43 -14.06 11.50 -1.57
CA LEU A 43 -13.01 10.47 -1.45
C LEU A 43 -11.62 11.10 -1.36
N LEU A 44 -10.70 10.43 -0.67
CA LEU A 44 -9.30 10.85 -0.61
C LEU A 44 -8.52 10.31 -1.82
N ASP A 45 -7.61 11.12 -2.35
CA ASP A 45 -6.62 10.62 -3.30
C ASP A 45 -5.63 9.71 -2.55
N PRO A 46 -5.36 8.48 -3.05
CA PRO A 46 -4.38 7.59 -2.46
C PRO A 46 -2.97 8.19 -2.26
N TYR A 47 -2.61 9.25 -2.98
CA TYR A 47 -1.34 9.97 -2.81
C TYR A 47 -1.30 10.80 -1.52
N ASP A 48 -2.34 11.58 -1.25
CA ASP A 48 -2.46 12.42 -0.04
C ASP A 48 -2.39 11.57 1.23
N VAL A 49 -2.86 10.34 1.11
CA VAL A 49 -2.98 9.34 2.15
C VAL A 49 -1.66 8.61 2.43
N GLN A 50 -0.94 8.22 1.38
CA GLN A 50 0.21 7.32 1.49
C GLN A 50 1.46 8.05 2.01
N ALA A 51 1.63 9.32 1.65
CA ALA A 51 2.74 10.14 2.14
C ALA A 51 2.59 10.56 3.62
N ALA A 52 1.38 10.49 4.17
CA ALA A 52 1.06 11.04 5.48
C ALA A 52 0.91 9.98 6.60
N GLY A 53 1.13 8.70 6.31
CA GLY A 53 1.04 7.62 7.31
C GLY A 53 -0.39 7.33 7.80
N TRP A 54 -1.41 7.68 7.01
CA TRP A 54 -2.82 7.53 7.41
C TRP A 54 -3.31 6.09 7.35
N PHE A 55 -2.69 5.26 6.50
CA PHE A 55 -3.00 3.84 6.40
C PHE A 55 -1.78 2.99 6.75
N ARG A 56 -2.03 1.89 7.47
CA ARG A 56 -1.07 0.83 7.75
C ARG A 56 -1.54 -0.48 7.14
N LEU A 57 -0.62 -1.28 6.61
CA LEU A 57 -0.90 -2.64 6.20
C LEU A 57 -0.54 -3.60 7.34
N ARG A 58 -1.50 -4.38 7.84
CA ARG A 58 -1.24 -5.38 8.88
C ARG A 58 -0.66 -6.65 8.29
N LEU A 59 0.48 -7.08 8.81
CA LEU A 59 1.06 -8.39 8.48
C LEU A 59 0.74 -9.41 9.58
N PRO A 60 0.39 -10.67 9.22
CA PRO A 60 0.39 -11.24 7.87
C PRO A 60 -0.95 -11.17 7.12
N SER A 61 -2.01 -10.57 7.69
CA SER A 61 -3.36 -10.61 7.11
C SER A 61 -3.48 -9.85 5.78
N LEU A 62 -2.61 -8.85 5.55
CA LEU A 62 -2.64 -7.90 4.43
C LEU A 62 -3.88 -7.01 4.43
N GLU A 63 -4.48 -6.84 5.59
CA GLU A 63 -5.59 -5.91 5.80
C GLU A 63 -5.08 -4.48 5.93
N VAL A 64 -5.82 -3.52 5.38
CA VAL A 64 -5.51 -2.10 5.56
C VAL A 64 -6.20 -1.57 6.82
N GLU A 65 -5.46 -0.84 7.62
CA GLU A 65 -5.94 -0.16 8.80
C GLU A 65 -5.86 1.35 8.61
N LEU A 66 -6.92 2.05 9.00
CA LEU A 66 -6.93 3.51 9.09
C LEU A 66 -6.38 3.93 10.46
N LEU A 67 -5.28 4.67 10.45
CA LEU A 67 -4.71 5.29 11.64
C LEU A 67 -5.36 6.65 11.84
N THR A 68 -6.59 6.68 12.36
CA THR A 68 -7.39 7.91 12.51
C THR A 68 -6.66 9.05 13.23
N GLU A 69 -5.81 8.72 14.21
CA GLU A 69 -5.01 9.72 14.93
C GLU A 69 -3.92 10.36 14.07
N ALA A 70 -3.42 9.66 13.05
CA ALA A 70 -2.48 10.21 12.08
C ALA A 70 -3.17 11.09 11.02
N VAL A 71 -4.51 11.02 10.92
CA VAL A 71 -5.29 11.80 9.95
C VAL A 71 -5.68 13.14 10.56
N PRO A 72 -5.31 14.28 9.94
CA PRO A 72 -5.78 15.59 10.36
C PRO A 72 -7.31 15.65 10.35
N GLU A 73 -7.89 16.32 11.34
CA GLU A 73 -9.33 16.38 11.57
C GLU A 73 -10.18 16.63 10.29
N PRO A 74 -9.82 17.58 9.41
CA PRO A 74 -10.61 17.85 8.20
C PRO A 74 -10.70 16.69 7.21
N HIS A 75 -9.77 15.72 7.30
CA HIS A 75 -9.67 14.58 6.38
C HIS A 75 -10.23 13.28 6.96
N ARG A 76 -10.51 13.21 8.28
CA ARG A 76 -10.95 11.97 8.96
C ARG A 76 -12.21 11.38 8.32
N THR A 77 -13.24 12.21 8.12
CA THR A 77 -14.50 11.76 7.49
C THR A 77 -14.30 11.21 6.08
N ARG A 78 -13.45 11.86 5.27
CA ARG A 78 -13.12 11.41 3.91
C ARG A 78 -12.29 10.12 3.92
N ALA A 79 -11.38 9.97 4.89
CA ALA A 79 -10.58 8.76 5.06
C ALA A 79 -11.45 7.55 5.40
N GLU A 80 -12.38 7.71 6.33
CA GLU A 80 -13.32 6.65 6.67
C GLU A 80 -14.29 6.33 5.52
N ALA A 81 -14.79 7.35 4.81
CA ALA A 81 -15.63 7.14 3.64
C ALA A 81 -14.89 6.35 2.55
N THR A 82 -13.61 6.65 2.34
CA THR A 82 -12.71 5.94 1.43
C THR A 82 -12.54 4.48 1.86
N MET A 83 -12.27 4.21 3.13
CA MET A 83 -12.17 2.85 3.69
C MET A 83 -13.43 2.04 3.45
N ARG A 84 -14.60 2.60 3.77
CA ARG A 84 -15.91 1.94 3.61
C ARG A 84 -16.24 1.68 2.14
N ARG A 85 -16.09 2.69 1.29
CA ARG A 85 -16.48 2.63 -0.12
C ARG A 85 -15.70 1.57 -0.88
N PHE A 86 -14.40 1.51 -0.66
CA PHE A 86 -13.50 0.61 -1.38
C PHE A 86 -13.25 -0.70 -0.65
N LYS A 87 -13.83 -0.84 0.55
CA LYS A 87 -13.62 -1.97 1.44
C LYS A 87 -12.13 -2.21 1.67
N LEU A 88 -11.33 -1.15 1.79
CA LEU A 88 -9.86 -1.25 1.77
C LEU A 88 -9.34 -2.17 2.88
N ALA A 89 -10.07 -2.27 3.98
CA ALA A 89 -9.75 -3.15 5.09
C ALA A 89 -9.61 -4.61 4.66
N ASP A 90 -10.54 -5.13 3.85
CA ASP A 90 -10.71 -6.56 3.63
C ASP A 90 -11.05 -6.94 2.17
N ASN A 91 -10.99 -6.00 1.22
CA ASN A 91 -11.33 -6.24 -0.17
C ASN A 91 -10.54 -7.45 -0.72
N PRO A 92 -11.21 -8.58 -1.03
CA PRO A 92 -10.52 -9.83 -1.35
C PRO A 92 -9.62 -9.71 -2.58
N LYS A 93 -9.97 -8.85 -3.54
CA LYS A 93 -9.15 -8.63 -4.74
C LYS A 93 -7.83 -7.92 -4.39
N ILE A 94 -7.89 -6.91 -3.51
CA ILE A 94 -6.71 -6.16 -3.05
C ILE A 94 -5.81 -7.07 -2.22
N VAL A 95 -6.37 -7.80 -1.25
CA VAL A 95 -5.64 -8.76 -0.41
C VAL A 95 -4.96 -9.82 -1.28
N ARG A 96 -5.65 -10.35 -2.30
CA ARG A 96 -5.08 -11.33 -3.24
C ARG A 96 -3.91 -10.76 -4.04
N LEU A 97 -4.02 -9.54 -4.56
CA LEU A 97 -2.90 -8.93 -5.30
C LEU A 97 -1.68 -8.75 -4.40
N ARG A 98 -1.86 -8.16 -3.20
CA ARG A 98 -0.77 -7.97 -2.24
C ARG A 98 -0.14 -9.29 -1.82
N ARG A 99 -0.94 -10.35 -1.70
CA ARG A 99 -0.45 -11.69 -1.43
C ARG A 99 0.47 -12.19 -2.53
N GLY A 100 0.17 -11.89 -3.79
CA GLY A 100 1.07 -12.18 -4.92
C GLY A 100 2.43 -11.49 -4.75
N TYR A 101 2.43 -10.17 -4.48
CA TYR A 101 3.68 -9.45 -4.21
C TYR A 101 4.45 -9.97 -3.00
N LEU A 102 3.76 -10.29 -1.91
CA LEU A 102 4.39 -10.86 -0.72
C LEU A 102 4.99 -12.24 -1.01
N LEU A 103 4.35 -13.08 -1.83
CA LEU A 103 4.88 -14.38 -2.22
C LEU A 103 6.13 -14.23 -3.11
N ASN A 104 6.08 -13.35 -4.11
CA ASN A 104 7.24 -13.05 -4.95
C ASN A 104 8.40 -12.46 -4.13
N TYR A 105 8.08 -11.67 -3.10
CA TYR A 105 9.09 -11.19 -2.17
C TYR A 105 9.61 -12.36 -1.33
N GLN A 106 8.75 -13.21 -0.79
CA GLN A 106 9.17 -14.35 0.01
C GLN A 106 10.08 -15.32 -0.76
N SER A 107 9.85 -15.52 -2.06
CA SER A 107 10.67 -16.37 -2.95
C SER A 107 11.96 -15.71 -3.43
N GLY A 108 12.17 -14.41 -3.17
CA GLY A 108 13.33 -13.67 -3.65
C GLY A 108 13.20 -13.11 -5.07
N ASP A 109 12.09 -13.38 -5.77
CA ASP A 109 11.85 -12.92 -7.15
C ASP A 109 11.76 -11.39 -7.25
N VAL A 110 11.35 -10.73 -6.16
CA VAL A 110 11.35 -9.27 -6.08
C VAL A 110 12.12 -8.74 -4.86
N THR A 111 12.69 -7.55 -5.04
CA THR A 111 13.44 -6.83 -4.02
C THR A 111 12.54 -5.89 -3.21
N LEU A 112 13.00 -5.45 -2.04
CA LEU A 112 12.31 -4.41 -1.28
C LEU A 112 12.20 -3.10 -2.09
N ARG A 113 13.22 -2.76 -2.88
CA ARG A 113 13.19 -1.61 -3.80
C ARG A 113 12.03 -1.72 -4.80
N PHE A 114 11.86 -2.88 -5.41
CA PHE A 114 10.73 -3.14 -6.32
C PHE A 114 9.39 -2.94 -5.60
N LEU A 115 9.25 -3.44 -4.36
CA LEU A 115 8.03 -3.21 -3.57
C LEU A 115 7.81 -1.73 -3.25
N ARG A 116 8.85 -0.96 -2.90
CA ARG A 116 8.70 0.50 -2.67
C ARG A 116 8.14 1.23 -3.89
N GLU A 117 8.50 0.76 -5.09
CA GLU A 117 8.02 1.32 -6.35
C GLU A 117 6.58 0.85 -6.71
N HIS A 118 6.22 -0.40 -6.41
CA HIS A 118 4.98 -1.03 -6.93
C HIS A 118 3.88 -1.31 -5.88
N ASP A 119 4.24 -1.50 -4.61
CA ASP A 119 3.32 -1.57 -3.46
C ASP A 119 4.00 -0.97 -2.20
N PRO A 120 4.03 0.37 -2.10
CA PRO A 120 4.77 1.03 -1.03
C PRO A 120 4.24 0.70 0.37
N MET A 121 2.94 0.39 0.50
CA MET A 121 2.36 -0.02 1.79
C MET A 121 2.92 -1.36 2.25
N LEU A 122 3.08 -2.32 1.34
CA LEU A 122 3.69 -3.59 1.67
C LEU A 122 5.18 -3.42 2.02
N ALA A 123 5.90 -2.56 1.28
CA ALA A 123 7.29 -2.25 1.60
C ALA A 123 7.45 -1.66 3.01
N MET A 124 6.67 -0.64 3.35
CA MET A 124 6.69 0.00 4.67
C MET A 124 6.33 -1.00 5.79
N ALA A 125 5.32 -1.85 5.58
CA ALA A 125 4.94 -2.84 6.58
C ALA A 125 6.02 -3.92 6.79
N LEU A 126 6.75 -4.29 5.74
CA LEU A 126 7.89 -5.21 5.85
C LEU A 126 9.04 -4.55 6.60
N GLU A 127 9.36 -3.29 6.29
CA GLU A 127 10.38 -2.53 7.03
C GLU A 127 10.02 -2.43 8.51
N GLU A 128 8.78 -2.02 8.84
CA GLU A 128 8.27 -1.95 10.22
C GLU A 128 8.37 -3.31 10.94
N LEU A 129 8.02 -4.41 10.25
CA LEU A 129 8.12 -5.76 10.82
C LEU A 129 9.57 -6.16 11.14
N PHE A 130 10.53 -5.83 10.27
CA PHE A 130 11.93 -6.21 10.44
C PHE A 130 12.71 -5.26 11.35
N SER A 131 12.31 -4.00 11.46
CA SER A 131 12.91 -3.03 12.38
C SER A 131 12.37 -3.10 13.80
N ALA A 132 11.19 -3.70 14.01
CA ALA A 132 10.57 -3.79 15.33
C ALA A 132 11.33 -4.73 16.28
N ASP A 133 11.47 -4.30 17.53
CA ASP A 133 11.93 -5.14 18.63
C ASP A 133 11.01 -6.34 18.83
N GLU A 134 11.56 -7.44 19.34
CA GLU A 134 10.81 -8.69 19.44
C GLU A 134 9.63 -8.61 20.42
N GLU A 135 9.76 -7.79 21.45
CA GLU A 135 8.74 -7.50 22.47
C GLU A 135 7.55 -6.73 21.90
N ALA A 136 7.78 -5.89 20.88
CA ALA A 136 6.73 -5.12 20.20
C ALA A 136 5.91 -5.97 19.23
N LEU A 137 6.40 -7.16 18.87
CA LEU A 137 5.74 -8.05 17.92
C LEU A 137 4.85 -9.07 18.63
N SER A 138 3.63 -9.22 18.11
CA SER A 138 2.77 -10.35 18.47
C SER A 138 3.43 -11.69 18.14
N VAL A 139 2.99 -12.77 18.81
CA VAL A 139 3.47 -14.14 18.54
C VAL A 139 3.31 -14.50 17.05
N VAL A 140 2.20 -14.09 16.44
CA VAL A 140 1.92 -14.31 15.01
C VAL A 140 2.92 -13.57 14.14
N GLN A 141 3.21 -12.30 14.44
CA GLN A 141 4.17 -11.50 13.66
C GLN A 141 5.60 -12.03 13.80
N ARG A 142 6.03 -12.47 14.99
CA ARG A 142 7.34 -13.10 15.17
C ARG A 142 7.49 -14.37 14.33
N GLY A 143 6.49 -15.25 14.39
CA GLY A 143 6.47 -16.47 13.59
C GLY A 143 6.49 -16.19 12.08
N PHE A 144 5.71 -15.20 11.65
CA PHE A 144 5.69 -14.74 10.27
C PHE A 144 7.04 -14.14 9.83
N ARG A 145 7.61 -13.22 10.61
CA ARG A 145 8.94 -12.61 10.37
C ARG A 145 10.01 -13.67 10.22
N ALA A 146 10.07 -14.62 11.15
CA ALA A 146 11.06 -15.69 11.13
C ALA A 146 10.89 -16.61 9.90
N LYS A 147 9.65 -16.95 9.53
CA LYS A 147 9.36 -17.74 8.32
C LYS A 147 9.78 -17.00 7.05
N LEU A 148 9.49 -15.71 6.96
CA LEU A 148 9.82 -14.88 5.82
C LEU A 148 11.34 -14.73 5.66
N ALA A 149 12.05 -14.46 6.76
CA ALA A 149 13.51 -14.39 6.79
C ALA A 149 14.17 -15.69 6.32
N ARG A 150 13.72 -16.83 6.84
CA ARG A 150 14.22 -18.15 6.41
C ARG A 150 13.98 -18.39 4.92
N SER A 151 12.78 -18.09 4.42
CA SER A 151 12.44 -18.31 3.01
C SER A 151 13.32 -17.48 2.09
N ARG A 152 13.52 -16.19 2.42
CA ARG A 152 14.37 -15.31 1.64
C ARG A 152 15.85 -15.71 1.69
N HIS A 153 16.35 -16.09 2.86
CA HIS A 153 17.71 -16.61 2.99
C HIS A 153 17.95 -17.85 2.12
N MET A 154 17.00 -18.80 2.10
CA MET A 154 17.06 -19.98 1.23
C MET A 154 17.04 -19.64 -0.27
N ALA A 155 16.41 -18.53 -0.64
CA ALA A 155 16.39 -18.01 -2.00
C ALA A 155 17.62 -17.13 -2.35
N GLY A 156 18.59 -16.98 -1.43
CA GLY A 156 19.74 -16.10 -1.63
C GLY A 156 19.40 -14.60 -1.59
N ALA A 157 18.25 -14.23 -1.02
CA ALA A 157 17.76 -12.86 -0.92
C ALA A 157 17.84 -12.32 0.51
N THR A 158 18.05 -11.01 0.65
CA THR A 158 18.18 -10.33 1.96
C THR A 158 16.83 -9.88 2.52
N THR A 159 16.65 -9.85 3.83
CA THR A 159 15.56 -9.08 4.45
C THR A 159 15.96 -7.62 4.62
N PRO A 160 15.01 -6.69 4.87
CA PRO A 160 15.32 -5.33 5.27
C PRO A 160 16.15 -5.30 6.56
#